data_AF-A0A6B3F4S9-F1
#
_entry.id   AF-A0A6B3F4S9-F1
#
_cell.length_a   1.000
_cell.length_b   1.000
_cell.length_c   1.000
_cell.angle_alpha   90.00
_cell.angle_beta   90.00
_cell.angle_gamma   90.00
#
_symmetry.space_group_name_H-M   'P 1'
#
loop_
_entity.id
_entity.type
_entity.pdbx_description
1 polymer ?
#
loop_
_entity_poly.entity_id
_entity_poly.type
_entity_poly.pdbx_seq_one_letter_code
_entity_poly.pdbx_strand_id
1 'polypeptide(L)'
;RTWDERRITMPVSYFTSRPFENWSRGGAQMSGTVFFQLDHSAPVPLMREELRRILADCPAWDGRDWSLAVTDTTPTTIEVRAVVTAKDADDIWTVRVVVRERLIAWLSAHHPYALPSVATVP
;
A
#
# COMPACT_ATOMS: atom_id res chain seq x y z
N ARG A 1 -7.30 -20.69 -9.41
CA ARG A 1 -6.28 -21.12 -8.43
C ARG A 1 -6.02 -19.94 -7.53
N THR A 2 -6.01 -20.14 -6.23
CA THR A 2 -5.65 -19.09 -5.26
C THR A 2 -4.14 -18.95 -5.18
N TRP A 3 -3.68 -17.91 -4.50
CA TRP A 3 -2.26 -17.62 -4.27
C TRP A 3 -1.55 -18.71 -3.43
N ASP A 4 -2.30 -19.53 -2.68
CA ASP A 4 -1.84 -20.71 -1.94
C ASP A 4 -2.08 -22.02 -2.72
N GLU A 5 -2.11 -21.94 -4.05
CA GLU A 5 -2.26 -23.05 -5.00
C GLU A 5 -3.56 -23.88 -4.93
N ARG A 6 -4.52 -23.48 -4.09
CA ARG A 6 -5.81 -24.19 -4.00
C ARG A 6 -6.67 -23.98 -5.24
N ARG A 7 -7.48 -24.99 -5.53
CA ARG A 7 -8.50 -24.93 -6.60
C ARG A 7 -9.86 -24.69 -5.95
N ILE A 8 -10.52 -23.61 -6.38
CA ILE A 8 -11.90 -23.30 -5.98
C ILE A 8 -12.79 -23.63 -7.17
N THR A 9 -13.78 -24.50 -6.95
CA THR A 9 -14.85 -24.81 -7.91
C THR A 9 -16.14 -24.16 -7.41
N MET A 10 -16.79 -23.37 -8.26
CA MET A 10 -18.01 -22.62 -7.91
C MET A 10 -19.14 -22.99 -8.87
N PRO A 11 -20.39 -23.15 -8.37
CA PRO A 11 -21.53 -23.44 -9.24
C PRO A 11 -21.86 -22.23 -10.13
N VAL A 12 -22.27 -22.50 -11.37
CA VAL A 12 -22.58 -21.46 -12.37
C VAL A 12 -23.65 -20.48 -11.87
N SER A 13 -24.64 -20.98 -11.12
CA SER A 13 -25.72 -20.17 -10.52
C SER A 13 -25.21 -19.07 -9.58
N TYR A 14 -24.01 -19.21 -9.02
CA TYR A 14 -23.40 -18.18 -8.17
C TYR A 14 -23.08 -16.91 -8.99
N PHE A 15 -22.53 -17.07 -10.19
CA PHE A 15 -22.12 -15.95 -11.04
C PHE A 15 -23.30 -15.21 -11.68
N THR A 16 -24.44 -15.88 -11.84
CA THR A 16 -25.67 -15.25 -12.37
C THR A 16 -26.48 -14.53 -11.31
N SER A 17 -26.23 -14.79 -10.02
CA SER A 17 -27.04 -14.27 -8.91
C SER A 17 -26.34 -13.23 -8.04
N ARG A 18 -25.02 -13.04 -8.19
CA ARG A 18 -24.22 -12.13 -7.36
C ARG A 18 -23.25 -11.29 -8.19
N PRO A 19 -23.02 -10.02 -7.82
CA PRO A 19 -21.93 -9.24 -8.40
C PRO A 19 -20.59 -9.89 -8.06
N PHE A 20 -19.67 -9.84 -9.01
CA PHE A 20 -18.29 -10.31 -8.85
C PHE A 20 -17.33 -9.31 -9.50
N GLU A 21 -16.11 -9.26 -8.99
CA GLU A 21 -15.08 -8.42 -9.57
C GLU A 21 -14.27 -9.23 -10.60
N ASN A 22 -14.15 -8.69 -11.81
CA ASN A 22 -13.29 -9.25 -12.85
C ASN A 22 -12.08 -8.35 -13.05
N TRP A 23 -11.01 -8.65 -12.31
CA TRP A 23 -9.77 -7.85 -12.31
C TRP A 23 -9.00 -7.94 -13.65
N SER A 24 -9.43 -8.80 -14.58
CA SER A 24 -8.81 -8.96 -15.91
C SER A 24 -9.57 -8.26 -17.05
N ARG A 25 -10.79 -7.77 -16.81
CA ARG A 25 -11.67 -7.24 -17.86
C ARG A 25 -11.83 -5.71 -17.73
N GLY A 26 -11.07 -4.97 -18.53
CA GLY A 26 -11.07 -3.49 -18.54
C GLY A 26 -9.69 -2.83 -18.69
N GLY A 27 -8.63 -3.65 -18.72
CA GLY A 27 -7.23 -3.23 -18.63
C GLY A 27 -6.62 -3.85 -17.37
N ALA A 28 -5.37 -4.34 -17.45
CA ALA A 28 -4.67 -4.92 -16.30
C ALA A 28 -4.20 -3.86 -15.29
N GLN A 29 -4.38 -2.59 -15.63
CA GLN A 29 -3.99 -1.46 -14.81
C GLN A 29 -4.74 -1.46 -13.47
N MET A 30 -3.97 -1.52 -12.38
CA MET A 30 -4.50 -1.56 -11.03
C MET A 30 -3.95 -0.39 -10.20
N SER A 31 -4.67 -0.07 -9.13
CA SER A 31 -4.19 0.81 -8.07
C SER A 31 -4.16 0.04 -6.76
N GLY A 32 -3.15 0.30 -5.96
CA GLY A 32 -2.87 -0.39 -4.71
C GLY A 32 -2.59 0.59 -3.60
N THR A 33 -2.93 0.19 -2.39
CA THR A 33 -2.82 1.05 -1.21
C THR A 33 -1.91 0.41 -0.16
N VAL A 34 -1.09 1.24 0.47
CA VAL A 34 -0.28 0.90 1.66
C VAL A 34 -0.63 1.91 2.76
N PHE A 35 -0.96 1.39 3.94
CA PHE A 35 -1.29 2.20 5.11
C PHE A 35 -0.14 2.13 6.12
N PHE A 36 0.12 3.25 6.78
CA PHE A 36 1.08 3.39 7.86
C PHE A 36 0.38 4.07 9.04
N GLN A 37 0.51 3.48 10.23
CA GLN A 37 0.09 4.10 11.48
C GLN A 37 1.32 4.70 12.12
N LEU A 38 1.36 6.03 12.22
CA LEU A 38 2.54 6.79 12.60
C LEU A 38 2.23 7.76 13.74
N ASP A 39 3.26 8.23 14.42
CA ASP A 39 3.12 9.32 15.38
C ASP A 39 2.69 10.62 14.68
N HIS A 40 2.01 11.51 15.42
CA HIS A 40 1.56 12.81 14.92
C HIS A 40 2.68 13.72 14.42
N SER A 41 3.91 13.49 14.89
CA SER A 41 5.12 14.21 14.46
C SER A 41 5.71 13.70 13.14
N ALA A 42 5.13 12.69 12.51
CA ALA A 42 5.68 12.11 11.28
C ALA A 42 5.89 13.16 10.17
N PRO A 43 7.06 13.19 9.52
CA PRO A 43 7.39 14.23 8.54
C PRO A 43 6.76 13.91 7.18
N VAL A 44 5.44 14.09 7.06
CA VAL A 44 4.66 13.74 5.86
C VAL A 44 5.22 14.36 4.57
N PRO A 45 5.67 15.63 4.52
CA PRO A 45 6.30 16.18 3.32
C PRO A 45 7.54 15.37 2.86
N LEU A 46 8.42 15.00 3.79
CA LEU A 46 9.61 14.20 3.49
C LEU A 46 9.24 12.78 3.07
N MET A 47 8.19 12.20 3.68
CA MET A 47 7.66 10.90 3.25
C MET A 47 7.19 10.91 1.80
N ARG A 48 6.60 12.02 1.32
CA ARG A 48 6.20 12.15 -0.10
C ARG A 48 7.41 12.15 -1.02
N GLU A 49 8.45 12.88 -0.66
CA GLU A 49 9.71 12.90 -1.41
C GLU A 49 10.36 11.53 -1.46
N GLU A 50 10.42 10.84 -0.31
CA GLU A 50 11.01 9.51 -0.23
C GLU A 50 10.18 8.47 -0.98
N LEU A 51 8.85 8.50 -0.90
CA LEU A 51 7.99 7.64 -1.70
C LEU A 51 8.27 7.84 -3.20
N ARG A 52 8.42 9.08 -3.66
CA ARG A 52 8.75 9.37 -5.05
C ARG A 52 10.08 8.77 -5.47
N ARG A 53 11.11 8.82 -4.61
CA ARG A 53 12.42 8.20 -4.86
C ARG A 53 12.32 6.68 -4.93
N ILE A 54 11.62 6.07 -3.97
CA ILE A 54 11.37 4.63 -3.95
C ILE A 54 10.69 4.16 -5.24
N LEU A 55 9.69 4.90 -5.71
CA LEU A 55 8.97 4.58 -6.93
C LEU A 55 9.82 4.76 -8.19
N ALA A 56 10.67 5.79 -8.24
CA ALA A 56 11.61 5.98 -9.35
C ALA A 56 12.59 4.80 -9.49
N ASP A 57 12.95 4.16 -8.38
CA ASP A 57 13.84 3.00 -8.33
C ASP A 57 13.09 1.64 -8.33
N CYS A 58 11.77 1.63 -8.59
CA CYS A 58 10.94 0.43 -8.57
C CYS A 58 10.51 0.03 -9.99
N PRO A 59 11.13 -1.01 -10.60
CA PRO A 59 10.78 -1.43 -11.97
C PRO A 59 9.34 -1.93 -12.14
N ALA A 60 8.70 -2.36 -11.05
CA ALA A 60 7.30 -2.81 -11.05
C ALA A 60 6.29 -1.65 -11.05
N TRP A 61 6.73 -0.42 -10.81
CA TRP A 61 5.86 0.75 -10.88
C TRP A 61 5.71 1.22 -12.32
N ASP A 62 4.47 1.46 -12.74
CA ASP A 62 4.15 1.79 -14.13
C ASP A 62 4.18 3.29 -14.45
N GLY A 63 4.53 4.13 -13.47
CA GLY A 63 4.69 5.57 -13.64
C GLY A 63 3.39 6.36 -13.82
N ARG A 64 2.21 5.74 -13.75
CA ARG A 64 0.95 6.43 -14.06
C ARG A 64 0.53 7.42 -12.99
N ASP A 65 0.44 6.98 -11.73
CA ASP A 65 0.04 7.85 -10.64
C ASP A 65 0.55 7.34 -9.28
N TRP A 66 0.70 8.27 -8.34
CA TRP A 66 0.97 7.99 -6.95
C TRP A 66 0.51 9.15 -6.06
N SER A 67 0.11 8.83 -4.83
CA SER A 67 -0.20 9.85 -3.84
C SER A 67 0.13 9.37 -2.43
N LEU A 68 0.42 10.32 -1.53
CA LEU A 68 0.55 10.05 -0.10
C LEU A 68 -0.16 11.15 0.69
N ALA A 69 -1.14 10.73 1.49
CA ALA A 69 -2.01 11.60 2.25
C ALA A 69 -2.26 11.04 3.65
N VAL A 70 -2.51 11.92 4.62
CA VAL A 70 -3.06 11.52 5.92
C VAL A 70 -4.56 11.30 5.71
N THR A 71 -5.06 10.10 6.01
CA THR A 71 -6.46 9.70 5.76
C THR A 71 -7.31 9.60 7.02
N ASP A 72 -6.67 9.42 8.16
CA ASP A 72 -7.34 9.37 9.46
C ASP A 72 -6.41 9.86 10.57
N THR A 73 -6.98 10.23 11.71
CA THR A 73 -6.25 10.65 12.92
C THR A 73 -6.94 10.08 14.16
N THR A 74 -6.19 9.38 14.99
CA THR A 74 -6.63 8.86 16.29
C THR A 74 -5.98 9.67 17.42
N PRO A 75 -6.37 9.47 18.69
CA PRO A 75 -5.71 10.17 19.81
C PRO A 75 -4.21 9.90 19.93
N THR A 76 -3.71 8.79 19.38
CA THR A 76 -2.31 8.36 19.54
C THR A 76 -1.53 8.29 18.24
N THR A 77 -2.19 8.18 17.08
CA THR A 77 -1.53 8.03 15.78
C THR A 77 -2.25 8.78 14.66
N ILE A 78 -1.53 9.03 13.57
CA ILE A 78 -2.11 9.39 12.27
C ILE A 78 -2.04 8.20 11.32
N GLU A 79 -3.06 8.04 10.47
CA GLU A 79 -3.03 7.09 9.36
C GLU A 79 -2.51 7.79 8.10
N VAL A 80 -1.36 7.35 7.60
CA VAL A 80 -0.81 7.78 6.31
C VAL A 80 -1.08 6.72 5.26
N ARG A 81 -1.75 7.11 4.18
CA ARG A 81 -2.09 6.27 3.04
C ARG A 81 -1.24 6.63 1.83
N ALA A 82 -0.45 5.68 1.36
CA ALA A 82 0.20 5.72 0.05
C ALA A 82 -0.64 4.95 -0.98
N VAL A 83 -0.95 5.58 -2.11
CA VAL A 83 -1.62 4.97 -3.27
C VAL A 83 -0.65 4.96 -4.43
N VAL A 84 -0.56 3.84 -5.13
CA VAL A 84 0.34 3.62 -6.26
C VAL A 84 -0.38 2.84 -7.36
N THR A 85 -0.01 3.08 -8.60
CA THR A 85 -0.51 2.33 -9.76
C THR A 85 0.46 1.23 -10.20
N ALA A 86 -0.03 0.19 -10.87
CA ALA A 86 0.82 -0.77 -11.55
C ALA A 86 0.11 -1.39 -12.77
N LYS A 87 0.89 -2.04 -13.64
CA LYS A 87 0.41 -2.53 -14.93
C LYS A 87 -0.47 -3.78 -14.82
N ASP A 88 -0.31 -4.56 -13.75
CA ASP A 88 -1.02 -5.80 -13.46
C ASP A 88 -0.99 -6.13 -11.95
N ALA A 89 -1.59 -7.28 -11.59
CA ALA A 89 -1.73 -7.73 -10.20
C ALA A 89 -0.41 -8.14 -9.53
N ASP A 90 0.55 -8.65 -10.29
CA ASP A 90 1.83 -9.11 -9.77
C ASP A 90 2.74 -7.90 -9.49
N ASP A 91 2.73 -6.94 -10.41
CA ASP A 91 3.43 -5.68 -10.24
C ASP A 91 2.84 -4.86 -9.08
N ILE A 92 1.50 -4.74 -8.97
CA ILE A 92 0.91 -3.94 -7.87
C ILE A 92 1.22 -4.55 -6.50
N TRP A 93 1.28 -5.87 -6.40
CA TRP A 93 1.74 -6.55 -5.19
C TRP A 93 3.18 -6.16 -4.87
N THR A 94 4.06 -6.28 -5.86
CA THR A 94 5.49 -5.97 -5.73
C THR A 94 5.72 -4.53 -5.30
N VAL A 95 5.07 -3.55 -5.94
CA VAL A 95 5.20 -2.13 -5.60
C VAL A 95 4.74 -1.89 -4.16
N ARG A 96 3.61 -2.47 -3.72
CA ARG A 96 3.11 -2.30 -2.34
C ARG A 96 4.08 -2.86 -1.30
N VAL A 97 4.74 -3.98 -1.58
CA VAL A 97 5.76 -4.56 -0.70
C VAL A 97 6.98 -3.65 -0.63
N VAL A 98 7.53 -3.24 -1.79
CA VAL A 98 8.70 -2.35 -1.87
C VAL A 98 8.44 -1.03 -1.14
N VAL A 99 7.29 -0.40 -1.37
CA VAL A 99 6.90 0.85 -0.70
C VAL A 99 6.83 0.66 0.81
N ARG A 100 6.20 -0.43 1.29
CA ARG A 100 6.08 -0.69 2.73
C ARG A 100 7.43 -0.87 3.39
N GLU A 101 8.27 -1.73 2.83
CA GLU A 101 9.57 -2.09 3.42
C GLU A 101 10.57 -0.94 3.35
N ARG A 102 10.63 -0.22 2.24
CA ARG A 102 11.59 0.88 2.10
C ARG A 102 11.18 2.12 2.90
N LEU A 103 9.89 2.49 2.92
CA LEU A 103 9.46 3.63 3.74
C LEU A 103 9.62 3.35 5.23
N ILE A 104 9.29 2.14 5.71
CA ILE A 104 9.47 1.82 7.13
C ILE A 104 10.95 1.79 7.52
N ALA A 105 11.82 1.25 6.65
CA ALA A 105 13.26 1.26 6.88
C ALA A 105 13.82 2.68 6.92
N TRP A 106 13.40 3.53 5.98
CA TRP A 106 13.80 4.94 5.94
C TRP A 106 13.33 5.72 7.16
N LEU A 107 12.07 5.55 7.57
CA LEU A 107 11.52 6.15 8.79
C LEU A 107 12.30 5.70 10.01
N SER A 108 12.57 4.40 10.15
CA SER A 108 13.33 3.88 11.28
C SER A 108 14.76 4.41 11.34
N ALA A 109 15.40 4.65 10.20
CA ALA A 109 16.79 5.11 10.13
C ALA A 109 16.93 6.63 10.35
N HIS A 110 16.00 7.43 9.81
CA HIS A 110 16.14 8.90 9.77
C HIS A 110 15.13 9.64 10.67
N HIS A 111 13.98 9.03 10.94
CA HIS A 111 12.86 9.65 11.66
C HIS A 111 12.25 8.68 12.69
N PRO A 112 13.03 8.10 13.62
CA PRO A 112 12.51 7.09 14.55
C PRO A 112 11.39 7.62 15.45
N TYR A 113 11.35 8.94 15.70
CA TYR A 113 10.28 9.61 16.43
C TYR A 113 8.91 9.54 15.73
N ALA A 114 8.87 9.29 14.42
CA ALA A 114 7.65 9.16 13.63
C ALA A 114 7.00 7.78 13.79
N LEU A 115 7.71 6.79 14.34
CA LEU A 115 7.17 5.47 14.58
C LEU A 115 6.31 5.47 15.85
N PRO A 116 5.20 4.72 15.85
CA PRO A 116 4.33 4.66 17.03
C PRO A 116 5.10 4.07 18.20
N SER A 117 5.16 4.82 19.30
CA SER A 117 5.74 4.36 20.57
C SER A 117 4.62 3.99 21.52
N VAL A 118 4.73 2.83 22.16
CA VAL A 118 3.91 2.51 23.33
C VAL A 118 4.57 3.19 24.52
N ALA A 119 3.90 4.19 25.10
CA ALA A 119 4.35 4.80 26.35
C ALA A 119 4.27 3.74 27.47
N THR A 120 5.34 2.99 27.68
CA THR A 120 5.50 2.14 28.86
C THR A 120 5.79 3.07 30.02
N VAL A 121 4.78 3.34 30.84
CA VAL A 121 4.96 4.07 32.10
C VAL A 121 5.89 3.22 32.99
N PRO A 122 6.96 3.80 33.57
CA PRO A 122 7.81 3.10 34.52
C PRO A 122 7.10 2.77 35.84
#